data_AF-A0A7S3TW03-F1
#
_entry.id   AF-A0A7S3TW03-F1
#
_cell.length_a   1.000
_cell.length_b   1.000
_cell.length_c   1.000
_cell.angle_alpha   90.00
_cell.angle_beta   90.00
_cell.angle_gamma   90.00
#
_symmetry.space_group_name_H-M   'P 1'
#
loop_
_entity.id
_entity.type
_entity.pdbx_description
1 polymer ?
#
loop_
_entity_poly.entity_id
_entity_poly.type
_entity_poly.pdbx_seq_one_letter_code
_entity_poly.pdbx_strand_id
1 'polypeptide(L)'
;MPPKKKEEEKPRVILGRPTNHVKAGVVGMPNVGKSTTFNIMCKMSVPAENFPFCTIDPTEARVEVPDPKWRKLCDMWKPKNEVPAYLTIFDIAGLVKGAADGEGLGNAFLSHISATDAIFHVVRTFEETADGDMATHVEDSVDPVRDLEIIRDELRLKDVAALEKLIEPLEKEVKRDGKAKEKKDRLEIMNKILEFVKEKEARFGAWSTKEIDVLNECCLLTSKTALHLVNMSEKDFLRKKNKWLPKLKATARLAALCRDSPHDR
;
A
#
# COMPACT_ATOMS: atom_id res chain seq x y z
N MET A 1 -45.25 -23.85 -9.87
CA MET A 1 -43.90 -23.43 -10.31
C MET A 1 -42.98 -23.50 -9.10
N PRO A 2 -41.94 -24.34 -9.09
CA PRO A 2 -40.95 -24.34 -8.02
C PRO A 2 -40.28 -22.95 -7.96
N PRO A 3 -40.02 -22.39 -6.77
CA PRO A 3 -39.32 -21.11 -6.67
C PRO A 3 -37.92 -21.26 -7.27
N LYS A 4 -37.58 -20.35 -8.20
CA LYS A 4 -36.23 -20.22 -8.76
C LYS A 4 -35.24 -20.18 -7.59
N LYS A 5 -34.30 -21.14 -7.55
CA LYS A 5 -33.11 -21.06 -6.70
C LYS A 5 -32.51 -19.67 -6.92
N LYS A 6 -32.43 -18.86 -5.85
CA LYS A 6 -31.56 -17.68 -5.86
C LYS A 6 -30.18 -18.17 -6.24
N GLU A 7 -29.67 -17.72 -7.38
CA GLU A 7 -28.26 -17.92 -7.71
C GLU A 7 -27.46 -17.36 -6.54
N GLU A 8 -26.77 -18.23 -5.81
CA GLU A 8 -25.79 -17.81 -4.83
C GLU A 8 -24.76 -16.98 -5.60
N GLU A 9 -24.71 -15.66 -5.35
CA GLU A 9 -23.67 -14.80 -5.88
C GLU A 9 -22.34 -15.41 -5.46
N LYS A 10 -21.61 -15.98 -6.42
CA LYS A 10 -20.27 -16.51 -6.19
C LYS A 10 -19.46 -15.41 -5.47
N PRO A 11 -18.78 -15.72 -4.36
CA PRO A 11 -18.00 -14.72 -3.65
C PRO A 11 -17.01 -14.09 -4.64
N ARG A 12 -17.04 -12.77 -4.75
CA ARG A 12 -16.08 -12.04 -5.58
C ARG A 12 -14.70 -12.26 -4.96
N VAL A 13 -13.82 -12.98 -5.65
CA VAL A 13 -12.44 -13.14 -5.20
C VAL A 13 -11.75 -11.78 -5.33
N ILE A 14 -11.22 -11.32 -4.21
CA ILE A 14 -10.55 -10.02 -4.09
C ILE A 14 -9.04 -10.24 -4.17
N LEU A 15 -8.35 -9.31 -4.80
CA LEU A 15 -6.89 -9.25 -4.81
C LEU A 15 -6.38 -8.85 -3.42
N GLY A 16 -5.62 -9.72 -2.78
CA GLY A 16 -5.06 -9.49 -1.44
C GLY A 16 -4.96 -10.77 -0.61
N ARG A 17 -4.25 -10.66 0.51
CA ARG A 17 -4.12 -11.75 1.47
C ARG A 17 -5.44 -11.93 2.25
N PRO A 18 -5.92 -13.16 2.46
CA PRO A 18 -7.03 -13.41 3.35
C PRO A 18 -6.59 -13.18 4.81
N THR A 19 -6.94 -12.03 5.38
CA THR A 19 -6.64 -11.68 6.77
C THR A 19 -7.69 -10.72 7.33
N ASN A 20 -7.97 -10.83 8.63
CA ASN A 20 -8.78 -9.86 9.39
C ASN A 20 -7.91 -8.77 10.02
N HIS A 21 -6.57 -8.93 10.01
CA HIS A 21 -5.60 -7.99 10.55
C HIS A 21 -4.85 -7.34 9.40
N VAL A 22 -5.51 -6.38 8.74
CA VAL A 22 -4.96 -5.65 7.60
C VAL A 22 -3.96 -4.61 8.09
N LYS A 23 -2.78 -4.60 7.47
CA LYS A 23 -1.68 -3.68 7.78
C LYS A 23 -1.43 -2.72 6.62
N ALA A 24 -1.29 -1.43 6.90
CA ALA A 24 -0.86 -0.45 5.92
C ALA A 24 0.59 -0.04 6.14
N GLY A 25 1.38 0.13 5.09
CA GLY A 25 2.75 0.62 5.15
C GLY A 25 2.88 2.03 4.57
N VAL A 26 3.51 2.95 5.29
CA VAL A 26 3.81 4.29 4.77
C VAL A 26 5.09 4.24 3.94
N VAL A 27 4.99 4.62 2.67
CA VAL A 27 6.06 4.56 1.67
C VAL A 27 6.23 5.92 1.03
N GLY A 28 7.44 6.27 0.62
CA GLY A 28 7.74 7.45 -0.17
C GLY A 28 9.23 7.75 -0.17
N MET A 29 9.65 8.65 -1.06
CA MET A 29 11.04 9.10 -1.16
C MET A 29 11.54 9.69 0.18
N PRO A 30 12.86 9.81 0.40
CA PRO A 30 13.40 10.58 1.51
C PRO A 30 12.85 12.02 1.52
N ASN A 31 12.73 12.61 2.72
CA ASN A 31 12.33 14.01 2.92
C ASN A 31 10.95 14.43 2.38
N VAL A 32 10.06 13.48 2.06
CA VAL A 32 8.67 13.79 1.64
C VAL A 32 7.71 14.11 2.79
N GLY A 33 8.19 14.06 4.04
CA GLY A 33 7.36 14.23 5.25
C GLY A 33 6.73 12.93 5.77
N LYS A 34 7.26 11.76 5.38
CA LYS A 34 6.77 10.45 5.80
C LYS A 34 6.73 10.28 7.33
N SER A 35 7.85 10.51 8.02
CA SER A 35 7.91 10.38 9.48
C SER A 35 7.03 11.41 10.18
N THR A 36 6.85 12.60 9.61
CA THR A 36 5.87 13.59 10.11
C THR A 36 4.44 13.04 10.01
N THR A 37 4.05 12.52 8.85
CA THR A 37 2.75 11.89 8.64
C THR A 37 2.53 10.73 9.60
N PHE A 38 3.54 9.86 9.76
CA PHE A 38 3.48 8.74 10.69
C PHE A 38 3.34 9.21 12.13
N ASN A 39 4.12 10.22 12.56
CA ASN A 39 4.03 10.78 13.91
C ASN A 39 2.65 11.39 14.20
N ILE A 40 2.01 12.02 13.21
CA ILE A 40 0.64 12.52 13.34
C ILE A 40 -0.32 11.33 13.56
N MET A 41 -0.19 10.27 12.77
CA MET A 41 -0.98 9.04 12.93
C MET A 41 -0.72 8.38 14.31
N CYS A 42 0.52 8.37 14.80
CA CYS A 42 0.88 7.86 16.12
C CYS A 42 0.28 8.68 17.26
N LYS A 43 0.16 10.01 17.13
CA LYS A 43 -0.50 10.83 18.14
C LYS A 43 -2.00 10.50 18.27
N MET A 44 -2.59 9.98 17.20
CA MET A 44 -3.96 9.45 17.19
C MET A 44 -4.03 7.98 17.62
N SER A 45 -2.89 7.36 17.99
CA SER A 45 -2.84 5.95 18.38
C SER A 45 -3.19 5.75 19.85
N VAL A 46 -3.75 4.57 20.15
CA VAL A 46 -4.11 4.19 21.52
C VAL A 46 -2.87 3.72 22.28
N PRO A 47 -2.68 4.11 23.56
CA PRO A 47 -1.61 3.59 24.39
C PRO A 47 -1.58 2.05 24.45
N ALA A 48 -0.38 1.49 24.41
CA ALA A 48 -0.11 0.04 24.37
C ALA A 48 -0.76 -0.78 25.50
N GLU A 49 -1.09 -0.12 26.62
CA GLU A 49 -1.60 -0.73 27.84
C GLU A 49 -2.93 -1.48 27.64
N ASN A 50 -3.70 -1.14 26.60
CA ASN A 50 -5.00 -1.75 26.32
C ASN A 50 -4.92 -3.10 25.56
N PHE A 51 -3.74 -3.54 25.12
CA PHE A 51 -3.58 -4.77 24.33
C PHE A 51 -2.48 -5.69 24.89
N PRO A 52 -2.81 -6.68 25.74
CA PRO A 52 -1.85 -7.49 26.50
C PRO A 52 -0.98 -8.46 25.68
N PHE A 53 -1.04 -8.41 24.34
CA PHE A 53 -0.35 -9.35 23.44
C PHE A 53 0.45 -8.68 22.32
N CYS A 54 0.60 -7.35 22.33
CA CYS A 54 1.22 -6.63 21.22
C CYS A 54 2.59 -6.08 21.60
N THR A 55 3.64 -6.63 21.01
CA THR A 55 4.96 -5.99 20.97
C THR A 55 4.85 -4.79 20.01
N ILE A 56 4.92 -3.57 20.53
CA ILE A 56 5.01 -2.39 19.67
C ILE A 56 6.48 -2.23 19.31
N ASP A 57 6.83 -2.71 18.11
CA ASP A 57 8.07 -2.26 17.47
C ASP A 57 7.94 -0.74 17.21
N PRO A 58 9.02 0.05 17.34
CA PRO A 58 8.98 1.53 17.26
C PRO A 58 8.49 2.09 15.91
N THR A 59 8.14 1.23 14.96
CA THR A 59 7.63 1.53 13.63
C THR A 59 6.17 1.09 13.42
N GLU A 60 5.47 0.55 14.42
CA GLU A 60 4.03 0.19 14.35
C GLU A 60 3.15 1.20 15.10
N ALA A 61 2.07 1.66 14.46
CA ALA A 61 1.03 2.47 15.05
C ALA A 61 -0.34 1.82 14.88
N ARG A 62 -1.21 1.90 15.90
CA ARG A 62 -2.60 1.46 15.82
C ARG A 62 -3.54 2.63 16.00
N VAL A 63 -4.20 3.02 14.92
CA VAL A 63 -5.05 4.20 14.86
C VAL A 63 -6.52 3.77 14.91
N GLU A 64 -7.31 4.43 15.76
CA GLU A 64 -8.76 4.22 15.80
C GLU A 64 -9.40 4.69 14.50
N VAL A 65 -10.34 3.90 13.97
CA VAL A 65 -11.08 4.26 12.77
C VAL A 65 -12.29 5.11 13.19
N PRO A 66 -12.35 6.40 12.80
CA PRO A 66 -13.47 7.25 13.16
C PRO A 66 -14.74 6.82 12.40
N ASP A 67 -15.73 6.29 13.12
CA ASP A 67 -17.03 5.92 12.56
C ASP A 67 -18.18 6.61 13.31
N PRO A 68 -18.87 7.58 12.67
CA PRO A 68 -20.04 8.24 13.24
C PRO A 68 -21.19 7.28 13.60
N LYS A 69 -21.30 6.14 12.91
CA LYS A 69 -22.34 5.13 13.20
C LYS A 69 -22.04 4.40 14.50
N TRP A 70 -20.78 4.01 14.70
CA TRP A 70 -20.32 3.40 15.95
C TRP A 70 -20.55 4.36 17.12
N ARG A 71 -20.16 5.64 16.98
CA ARG A 71 -20.38 6.65 18.01
C ARG A 71 -21.85 6.79 18.38
N LYS A 72 -22.75 6.84 17.39
CA LYS A 72 -24.20 6.90 17.60
C LYS A 72 -24.74 5.68 18.36
N LEU A 73 -24.20 4.48 18.12
CA LEU A 73 -24.59 3.28 18.85
C LEU A 73 -24.13 3.33 20.31
N CYS A 74 -22.89 3.78 20.56
CA CYS A 74 -22.39 3.99 21.92
C CYS A 74 -23.24 5.01 22.68
N ASP A 75 -23.60 6.13 22.07
CA ASP A 75 -24.42 7.17 22.71
C ASP A 75 -25.85 6.68 23.02
N MET A 76 -26.41 5.81 22.17
CA MET A 76 -27.76 5.24 22.33
C MET A 76 -27.81 4.20 23.45
N TRP A 77 -26.85 3.29 23.50
CA TRP A 77 -26.89 2.13 24.40
C TRP A 77 -26.06 2.32 25.66
N LYS A 78 -25.14 3.30 25.70
CA LYS A 78 -24.24 3.61 26.81
C LYS A 78 -23.59 2.36 27.40
N PRO A 79 -22.88 1.55 26.58
CA PRO A 79 -22.27 0.32 27.04
C PRO A 79 -21.17 0.61 28.08
N LYS A 80 -20.88 -0.36 28.94
CA LYS A 80 -19.79 -0.22 29.94
C LYS A 80 -18.40 -0.14 29.28
N ASN A 81 -18.23 -0.80 28.14
CA ASN A 81 -16.98 -0.83 27.38
C ASN A 81 -17.28 -0.43 25.93
N GLU A 82 -16.52 0.54 25.42
CA GLU A 82 -16.55 0.99 24.03
C GLU A 82 -15.28 0.49 23.34
N VAL A 83 -15.40 -0.35 22.31
CA VAL A 83 -14.27 -0.87 21.54
C VAL A 83 -14.44 -0.47 20.07
N PRO A 84 -13.63 0.48 19.56
CA PRO A 84 -13.67 0.87 18.15
C PRO A 84 -12.91 -0.14 17.27
N ALA A 85 -13.00 0.06 15.95
CA ALA A 85 -12.14 -0.64 15.00
C ALA A 85 -10.78 0.07 14.89
N TYR A 86 -9.74 -0.70 14.56
CA TYR A 86 -8.36 -0.20 14.48
C TYR A 86 -7.75 -0.45 13.11
N LEU A 87 -6.90 0.46 12.66
CA LEU A 87 -6.02 0.32 11.51
C LEU A 87 -4.56 0.25 11.99
N THR A 88 -3.85 -0.81 11.63
CA THR A 88 -2.42 -0.95 11.90
C THR A 88 -1.62 -0.32 10.77
N ILE A 89 -0.71 0.59 11.11
CA ILE A 89 0.13 1.35 10.18
C ILE A 89 1.60 1.11 10.54
N PHE A 90 2.43 0.83 9.55
CA PHE A 90 3.88 0.70 9.69
C PHE A 90 4.59 1.88 9.04
N ASP A 91 5.54 2.50 9.74
CA ASP A 91 6.52 3.37 9.10
C ASP A 91 7.56 2.51 8.40
N ILE A 92 7.68 2.68 7.09
CA ILE A 92 8.70 2.01 6.30
C ILE A 92 9.70 3.09 5.88
N ALA A 93 11.01 2.82 5.86
CA ALA A 93 12.06 3.81 5.56
C ALA A 93 11.92 4.58 4.20
N GLY A 94 12.88 5.45 3.86
CA GLY A 94 12.87 6.11 2.54
C GLY A 94 13.17 5.12 1.41
N LEU A 95 12.33 5.05 0.37
CA LEU A 95 12.67 4.32 -0.86
C LEU A 95 13.56 5.21 -1.73
N VAL A 96 14.69 4.69 -2.18
CA VAL A 96 15.62 5.37 -3.10
C VAL A 96 15.72 4.53 -4.37
N LYS A 97 16.05 5.17 -5.49
CA LYS A 97 16.34 4.52 -6.78
C LYS A 97 17.43 3.46 -6.63
N GLY A 98 17.28 2.32 -7.31
CA GLY A 98 18.17 1.16 -7.24
C GLY A 98 17.85 0.16 -6.14
N ALA A 99 16.67 0.23 -5.51
CA ALA A 99 16.29 -0.70 -4.44
C ALA A 99 16.07 -2.13 -4.95
N ALA A 100 15.64 -2.29 -6.20
CA ALA A 100 15.41 -3.58 -6.84
C ALA A 100 16.73 -4.34 -7.15
N ASP A 101 17.79 -3.60 -7.52
CA ASP A 101 19.10 -4.17 -7.91
C ASP A 101 19.86 -4.81 -6.75
N GLY A 102 19.40 -4.59 -5.51
CA GLY A 102 19.83 -5.33 -4.33
C GLY A 102 21.13 -4.87 -3.69
N GLU A 103 21.74 -3.78 -4.16
CA GLU A 103 22.85 -3.13 -3.48
C GLU A 103 22.34 -2.23 -2.33
N GLY A 104 22.51 -2.67 -1.08
CA GLY A 104 22.29 -1.84 0.11
C GLY A 104 20.94 -2.00 0.83
N LEU A 105 20.50 -0.93 1.51
CA LEU A 105 19.33 -0.89 2.42
C LEU A 105 17.96 -1.11 1.72
N GLY A 106 17.90 -1.04 0.38
CA GLY A 106 16.67 -1.14 -0.39
C GLY A 106 15.96 -2.50 -0.31
N ASN A 107 16.72 -3.60 -0.18
CA ASN A 107 16.13 -4.95 -0.07
C ASN A 107 15.40 -5.18 1.26
N ALA A 108 15.95 -4.65 2.37
CA ALA A 108 15.29 -4.69 3.68
C ALA A 108 14.00 -3.86 3.67
N PHE A 109 13.99 -2.75 2.94
CA PHE A 109 12.81 -1.92 2.79
C PHE A 109 11.65 -2.63 2.04
N LEU A 110 11.96 -3.30 0.93
CA LEU A 110 10.96 -4.03 0.13
C LEU A 110 10.37 -5.23 0.90
N SER A 111 11.15 -5.87 1.77
CA SER A 111 10.63 -6.96 2.62
C SER A 111 9.63 -6.44 3.67
N HIS A 112 9.84 -5.24 4.22
CA HIS A 112 8.86 -4.60 5.10
C HIS A 112 7.56 -4.26 4.35
N ILE A 113 7.63 -3.77 3.10
CA ILE A 113 6.41 -3.57 2.28
C ILE A 113 5.69 -4.90 2.06
N SER A 114 6.43 -5.98 1.77
CA SER A 114 5.85 -7.31 1.56
C SER A 114 5.01 -7.80 2.75
N ALA A 115 5.39 -7.42 3.98
CA ALA A 115 4.69 -7.75 5.22
C ALA A 115 3.38 -6.95 5.45
N THR A 116 3.12 -5.92 4.65
CA THR A 116 1.88 -5.11 4.69
C THR A 116 0.87 -5.55 3.64
N ASP A 117 -0.39 -5.12 3.75
CA ASP A 117 -1.47 -5.45 2.82
C ASP A 117 -1.86 -4.25 1.93
N ALA A 118 -1.59 -3.03 2.40
CA ALA A 118 -1.84 -1.78 1.68
C ALA A 118 -0.67 -0.80 1.83
N ILE A 119 -0.59 0.18 0.92
CA ILE A 119 0.48 1.18 0.88
C ILE A 119 -0.13 2.58 1.00
N PHE A 120 0.35 3.37 1.96
CA PHE A 120 0.17 4.81 2.01
C PHE A 120 1.38 5.48 1.36
N HIS A 121 1.22 5.91 0.12
CA HIS A 121 2.30 6.51 -0.66
C HIS A 121 2.33 8.02 -0.46
N VAL A 122 3.25 8.53 0.34
CA VAL A 122 3.45 9.97 0.59
C VAL A 122 4.19 10.61 -0.57
N VAL A 123 3.56 11.61 -1.20
CA VAL A 123 4.08 12.30 -2.38
C VAL A 123 4.33 13.77 -2.02
N ARG A 124 5.55 14.27 -2.25
CA ARG A 124 5.93 15.66 -1.96
C ARG A 124 5.46 16.60 -3.05
N THR A 125 4.76 17.68 -2.69
CA THR A 125 4.33 18.72 -3.65
C THR A 125 4.67 20.15 -3.22
N PHE A 126 5.59 20.28 -2.26
CA PHE A 126 6.12 21.55 -1.75
C PHE A 126 7.62 21.68 -2.08
N GLU A 127 8.09 22.90 -2.28
CA GLU A 127 9.50 23.21 -2.57
C GLU A 127 10.25 23.64 -1.30
N GLU A 128 9.60 24.42 -0.45
CA GLU A 128 10.16 25.00 0.79
C GLU A 128 9.87 24.12 2.03
N THR A 129 10.78 24.13 3.00
CA THR A 129 10.57 23.62 4.37
C THR A 129 9.69 24.60 5.17
N ALA A 130 9.26 24.19 6.37
CA ALA A 130 8.54 25.07 7.29
C ALA A 130 9.35 26.32 7.69
N ASP A 131 10.68 26.23 7.63
CA ASP A 131 11.62 27.28 8.00
C ASP A 131 11.98 28.22 6.83
N GLY A 132 11.40 28.00 5.64
CA GLY A 132 11.62 28.82 4.44
C GLY A 132 12.84 28.42 3.61
N ASP A 133 13.55 27.35 3.98
CA ASP A 133 14.68 26.81 3.23
C ASP A 133 14.20 25.90 2.08
N MET A 134 15.01 25.77 1.03
CA MET A 134 14.76 24.78 -0.01
C MET A 134 14.93 23.36 0.56
N ALA A 135 13.85 22.58 0.60
CA ALA A 135 13.93 21.22 1.11
C ALA A 135 14.77 20.34 0.16
N THR A 136 15.84 19.74 0.67
CA THR A 136 16.73 18.87 -0.11
C THR A 136 15.96 17.70 -0.72
N HIS A 137 16.21 17.45 -2.01
CA HIS A 137 15.59 16.37 -2.77
C HIS A 137 16.68 15.44 -3.32
N VAL A 138 16.43 14.14 -3.36
CA VAL A 138 17.41 13.14 -3.81
C VAL A 138 17.80 13.33 -5.29
N GLU A 139 16.85 13.83 -6.09
CA GLU A 139 17.00 14.06 -7.54
C GLU A 139 17.16 15.57 -7.87
N ASP A 140 17.70 16.37 -6.94
CA ASP A 140 18.02 17.81 -7.06
C ASP A 140 16.86 18.77 -7.40
N SER A 141 15.67 18.25 -7.67
CA SER A 141 14.47 18.96 -8.13
C SER A 141 13.21 18.26 -7.63
N VAL A 142 12.17 19.02 -7.31
CA VAL A 142 10.88 18.48 -6.88
C VAL A 142 10.02 18.17 -8.11
N ASP A 143 9.88 16.88 -8.43
CA ASP A 143 8.94 16.40 -9.44
C ASP A 143 8.17 15.17 -8.92
N PRO A 144 6.98 15.37 -8.36
CA PRO A 144 6.20 14.27 -7.80
C PRO A 144 5.72 13.25 -8.84
N VAL A 145 5.66 13.60 -10.13
CA VAL A 145 5.28 12.64 -11.18
C VAL A 145 6.44 11.67 -11.41
N ARG A 146 7.66 12.20 -11.54
CA ARG A 146 8.87 11.38 -11.63
C ARG A 146 9.06 10.50 -10.40
N ASP A 147 8.86 11.07 -9.20
CA ASP A 147 9.04 10.31 -7.95
C ASP A 147 8.04 9.14 -7.85
N LEU A 148 6.78 9.35 -8.30
CA LEU A 148 5.80 8.28 -8.42
C LEU A 148 6.27 7.18 -9.39
N GLU A 149 6.79 7.56 -10.56
CA GLU A 149 7.26 6.62 -11.58
C GLU A 149 8.44 5.79 -11.07
N ILE A 150 9.43 6.42 -10.43
CA ILE A 150 10.58 5.72 -9.83
C ILE A 150 10.08 4.64 -8.87
N ILE A 151 9.20 5.00 -7.93
CA ILE A 151 8.71 4.03 -6.93
C ILE A 151 7.89 2.92 -7.59
N ARG A 152 7.07 3.23 -8.60
CA ARG A 152 6.28 2.23 -9.32
C ARG A 152 7.17 1.25 -10.07
N ASP A 153 8.23 1.74 -10.71
CA ASP A 153 9.16 0.90 -11.46
C ASP A 153 9.99 0.01 -10.52
N GLU A 154 10.47 0.54 -9.39
CA GLU A 154 11.17 -0.26 -8.37
C GLU A 154 10.30 -1.41 -7.84
N LEU A 155 9.03 -1.14 -7.51
CA LEU A 155 8.10 -2.17 -7.04
C LEU A 155 7.83 -3.23 -8.13
N ARG A 156 7.69 -2.80 -9.39
CA ARG A 156 7.48 -3.71 -10.53
C ARG A 156 8.69 -4.58 -10.82
N LEU A 157 9.88 -3.99 -10.87
CA LEU A 157 11.14 -4.71 -11.09
C LEU A 157 11.34 -5.77 -10.01
N LYS A 158 10.99 -5.46 -8.76
CA LYS A 158 11.03 -6.44 -7.68
C LYS A 158 10.05 -7.59 -7.87
N ASP A 159 8.83 -7.29 -8.31
CA ASP A 159 7.82 -8.31 -8.62
C ASP A 159 8.24 -9.21 -9.79
N VAL A 160 8.86 -8.64 -10.84
CA VAL A 160 9.43 -9.40 -11.96
C VAL A 160 10.47 -10.38 -11.45
N ALA A 161 11.45 -9.91 -10.68
CA ALA A 161 12.49 -10.77 -10.11
C ALA A 161 11.92 -11.85 -9.17
N ALA A 162 10.88 -11.51 -8.40
CA ALA A 162 10.20 -12.48 -7.53
C ALA A 162 9.45 -13.55 -8.33
N LEU A 163 8.75 -13.16 -9.39
CA LEU A 163 8.03 -14.08 -10.27
C LEU A 163 8.98 -15.01 -11.02
N GLU A 164 10.08 -14.49 -11.59
CA GLU A 164 11.09 -15.30 -12.28
C GLU A 164 11.66 -16.39 -11.37
N LYS A 165 11.96 -16.02 -10.11
CA LYS A 165 12.44 -16.97 -9.09
C LYS A 165 11.41 -18.05 -8.73
N LEU A 166 10.11 -17.74 -8.79
CA LEU A 166 9.03 -18.70 -8.53
C LEU A 166 8.72 -19.57 -9.75
N ILE A 167 8.87 -19.03 -10.96
CA ILE A 167 8.59 -19.69 -12.24
C ILE A 167 9.67 -20.72 -12.57
N GLU A 168 10.96 -20.41 -12.37
CA GLU A 168 12.08 -21.30 -12.73
C GLU A 168 11.96 -22.73 -12.16
N PRO A 169 11.68 -22.97 -10.86
CA PRO A 169 11.49 -24.32 -10.33
C PRO A 169 10.22 -24.98 -10.88
N LEU A 170 9.11 -24.22 -11.03
CA LEU A 170 7.84 -24.74 -11.53
C LEU A 170 7.97 -25.23 -12.98
N GLU A 171 8.72 -24.51 -13.83
CA GLU A 171 9.03 -24.93 -15.19
C GLU A 171 9.80 -26.26 -15.24
N LYS A 172 10.80 -26.43 -14.37
CA LYS A 172 11.57 -27.67 -14.28
C LYS A 172 10.70 -28.84 -13.84
N GLU A 173 9.77 -28.63 -12.92
CA GLU A 173 8.82 -29.64 -12.47
C GLU A 173 7.84 -30.04 -13.58
N VAL A 174 7.25 -29.07 -14.29
CA VAL A 174 6.31 -29.33 -15.39
C VAL A 174 6.98 -30.10 -16.54
N LYS A 175 8.26 -29.82 -16.83
CA LYS A 175 9.05 -30.56 -17.82
C LYS A 175 9.33 -32.01 -17.39
N ARG A 176 9.52 -32.27 -16.09
CA ARG A 176 9.77 -33.61 -15.54
C ARG A 176 8.49 -34.44 -15.42
N ASP A 177 7.42 -33.84 -14.94
CA ASP A 177 6.13 -34.49 -14.73
C ASP A 177 5.06 -33.89 -15.65
N GLY A 178 5.07 -34.36 -16.90
CA GLY A 178 4.17 -33.89 -17.95
C GLY A 178 2.68 -34.19 -17.72
N LYS A 179 2.31 -34.94 -16.66
CA LYS A 179 0.92 -35.34 -16.36
C LYS A 179 0.21 -34.42 -15.36
N ALA A 180 0.92 -33.51 -14.70
CA ALA A 180 0.34 -32.56 -13.75
C ALA A 180 -0.31 -31.36 -14.46
N LYS A 181 -1.56 -31.53 -14.94
CA LYS A 181 -2.34 -30.49 -15.61
C LYS A 181 -2.44 -29.19 -14.78
N GLU A 182 -2.64 -29.32 -13.48
CA GLU A 182 -2.74 -28.18 -12.56
C GLU A 182 -1.46 -27.33 -12.51
N LYS A 183 -0.29 -27.96 -12.51
CA LYS A 183 1.00 -27.25 -12.53
C LYS A 183 1.23 -26.53 -13.86
N LYS A 184 0.76 -27.10 -14.97
CA LYS A 184 0.80 -26.47 -16.29
C LYS A 184 -0.09 -25.23 -16.34
N ASP A 185 -1.34 -25.36 -15.89
CA ASP A 185 -2.29 -24.24 -15.84
C ASP A 185 -1.75 -23.11 -14.94
N ARG A 186 -1.17 -23.46 -13.77
CA ARG A 186 -0.51 -22.49 -12.88
C ARG A 186 0.66 -21.78 -13.54
N LEU A 187 1.52 -22.52 -14.24
CA LEU A 187 2.68 -21.97 -14.93
C LEU A 187 2.27 -20.98 -16.04
N GLU A 188 1.23 -21.31 -16.82
CA GLU A 188 0.69 -20.43 -17.84
C GLU A 188 0.16 -19.12 -17.24
N ILE A 189 -0.57 -19.21 -16.13
CA ILE A 189 -1.06 -18.03 -15.40
C ILE A 189 0.11 -17.19 -14.87
N MET A 190 1.12 -17.81 -14.24
CA MET A 190 2.28 -17.09 -13.72
C MET A 190 3.08 -16.38 -14.83
N ASN A 191 3.25 -17.03 -15.99
CA ASN A 191 3.88 -16.40 -17.15
C ASN A 191 3.06 -15.22 -17.69
N LYS A 192 1.73 -15.34 -17.75
CA LYS A 192 0.85 -14.22 -18.11
C LYS A 192 0.98 -13.06 -17.13
N ILE A 193 1.06 -13.33 -15.83
CA ILE A 193 1.26 -12.30 -14.79
C ILE A 193 2.63 -11.63 -14.98
N LEU A 194 3.69 -12.41 -15.21
CA LEU A 194 5.04 -11.90 -15.44
C LEU A 194 5.08 -10.91 -16.62
N GLU A 195 4.52 -11.29 -17.77
CA GLU A 195 4.45 -10.43 -18.95
C GLU A 195 3.64 -9.15 -18.68
N PHE A 196 2.57 -9.23 -17.89
CA PHE A 196 1.81 -8.04 -17.51
C PHE A 196 2.60 -7.11 -16.58
N VAL A 197 3.27 -7.66 -15.56
CA VAL A 197 4.02 -6.89 -14.56
C VAL A 197 5.24 -6.18 -15.15
N LYS A 198 5.82 -6.75 -16.22
CA LYS A 198 6.85 -6.10 -17.03
C LYS A 198 6.42 -4.77 -17.64
N GLU A 199 5.13 -4.47 -17.76
CA GLU A 199 4.63 -3.17 -18.26
C GLU A 199 3.78 -2.40 -17.22
N LYS A 200 2.98 -3.08 -16.40
CA LYS A 200 1.96 -2.47 -15.54
C LYS A 200 1.86 -3.15 -14.18
N GLU A 201 1.48 -2.40 -13.16
CA GLU A 201 1.27 -2.95 -11.82
C GLU A 201 0.14 -4.00 -11.79
N ALA A 202 0.35 -5.12 -11.08
CA ALA A 202 -0.56 -6.27 -11.06
C ALA A 202 -2.01 -5.91 -10.69
N ARG A 203 -2.21 -4.90 -9.81
CA ARG A 203 -3.54 -4.41 -9.39
C ARG A 203 -4.42 -3.84 -10.50
N PHE A 204 -3.83 -3.43 -11.63
CA PHE A 204 -4.57 -2.87 -12.77
C PHE A 204 -4.92 -3.91 -13.84
N GLY A 205 -4.51 -5.17 -13.66
CA GLY A 205 -4.86 -6.25 -14.56
C GLY A 205 -6.32 -6.68 -14.44
N ALA A 206 -6.91 -7.07 -15.57
CA ALA A 206 -8.21 -7.72 -15.60
C ALA A 206 -7.99 -9.24 -15.49
N TRP A 207 -8.14 -9.74 -14.26
CA TRP A 207 -7.87 -11.14 -13.91
C TRP A 207 -9.16 -11.93 -13.72
N SER A 208 -9.18 -13.18 -14.18
CA SER A 208 -10.20 -14.16 -13.86
C SER A 208 -10.06 -14.65 -12.42
N THR A 209 -11.11 -15.27 -11.86
CA THR A 209 -11.09 -15.80 -10.49
C THR A 209 -9.89 -16.71 -10.20
N LYS A 210 -9.59 -17.64 -11.13
CA LYS A 210 -8.45 -18.56 -11.02
C LYS A 210 -7.10 -17.83 -11.06
N GLU A 211 -7.01 -16.76 -11.86
CA GLU A 211 -5.80 -15.97 -11.95
C GLU A 211 -5.57 -15.17 -10.66
N ILE A 212 -6.64 -14.65 -10.05
CA ILE A 212 -6.54 -13.94 -8.76
C ILE A 212 -6.07 -14.89 -7.66
N ASP A 213 -6.53 -16.14 -7.62
CA ASP A 213 -6.07 -17.13 -6.64
C ASP A 213 -4.55 -17.34 -6.74
N VAL A 214 -4.03 -17.57 -7.95
CA VAL A 214 -2.58 -17.71 -8.19
C VAL A 214 -1.83 -16.41 -7.85
N LEU A 215 -2.38 -15.26 -8.20
CA LEU A 215 -1.76 -13.96 -7.94
C LEU A 215 -1.67 -13.65 -6.44
N ASN A 216 -2.68 -14.05 -5.65
CA ASN A 216 -2.68 -13.93 -4.20
C ASN A 216 -1.61 -14.81 -3.55
N GLU A 217 -1.31 -16.00 -4.11
CA GLU A 217 -0.20 -16.84 -3.65
C GLU A 217 1.17 -16.19 -3.91
N CYS A 218 1.32 -15.44 -5.02
CA CYS A 218 2.58 -14.77 -5.36
C CYS A 218 2.94 -13.61 -4.42
N CYS A 219 2.00 -13.09 -3.62
CA CYS A 219 2.23 -12.00 -2.66
C CYS A 219 2.97 -10.77 -3.24
N LEU A 220 2.68 -10.42 -4.49
CA LEU A 220 3.31 -9.31 -5.22
C LEU A 220 3.15 -7.95 -4.49
N LEU A 221 4.12 -7.05 -4.65
CA LEU A 221 4.06 -5.70 -4.09
C LEU A 221 3.07 -4.83 -4.85
N THR A 222 3.04 -4.97 -6.17
CA THR A 222 2.16 -4.21 -7.07
C THR A 222 0.72 -4.71 -7.08
N SER A 223 0.40 -5.80 -6.39
CA SER A 223 -0.98 -6.26 -6.19
C SER A 223 -1.67 -5.57 -5.00
N LYS A 224 -0.89 -5.07 -4.04
CA LYS A 224 -1.41 -4.34 -2.86
C LYS A 224 -2.21 -3.11 -3.28
N THR A 225 -3.15 -2.64 -2.47
CA THR A 225 -3.80 -1.35 -2.77
C THR A 225 -2.87 -0.21 -2.33
N ALA A 226 -2.63 0.79 -3.19
CA ALA A 226 -1.94 2.03 -2.78
C ALA A 226 -2.87 3.22 -2.78
N LEU A 227 -2.85 3.96 -1.67
CA LEU A 227 -3.46 5.26 -1.51
C LEU A 227 -2.37 6.32 -1.52
N HIS A 228 -2.44 7.26 -2.46
CA HIS A 228 -1.50 8.36 -2.54
C HIS A 228 -1.91 9.47 -1.58
N LEU A 229 -0.98 9.87 -0.73
CA LEU A 229 -1.11 10.96 0.24
C LEU A 229 -0.30 12.14 -0.29
N VAL A 230 -0.96 13.07 -0.95
CA VAL A 230 -0.30 14.26 -1.51
C VAL A 230 -0.01 15.24 -0.39
N ASN A 231 1.26 15.36 -0.01
CA ASN A 231 1.74 16.27 1.01
C ASN A 231 2.06 17.64 0.40
N MET A 232 1.37 18.68 0.89
CA MET A 232 1.46 20.05 0.39
C MET A 232 1.56 21.06 1.54
N SER A 233 1.90 22.31 1.23
CA SER A 233 1.91 23.38 2.24
C SER A 233 0.49 23.67 2.75
N GLU A 234 0.40 24.20 3.97
CA GLU A 234 -0.88 24.58 4.58
C GLU A 234 -1.66 25.55 3.70
N LYS A 235 -0.98 26.56 3.15
CA LYS A 235 -1.56 27.55 2.23
C LYS A 235 -2.21 26.89 1.01
N ASP A 236 -1.56 25.89 0.41
CA ASP A 236 -2.09 25.19 -0.76
C ASP A 236 -3.25 24.26 -0.39
N PHE A 237 -3.17 23.60 0.76
CA PHE A 237 -4.24 22.75 1.29
C PHE A 237 -5.51 23.55 1.57
N LEU A 238 -5.41 24.66 2.32
CA LEU A 238 -6.54 25.53 2.65
C LEU A 238 -7.18 26.14 1.40
N ARG A 239 -6.35 26.55 0.42
CA ARG A 239 -6.81 27.06 -0.88
C ARG A 239 -7.36 25.97 -1.80
N LYS A 240 -7.12 24.69 -1.49
CA LYS A 240 -7.45 23.53 -2.33
C LYS A 240 -6.88 23.63 -3.75
N LYS A 241 -5.68 24.22 -3.88
CA LYS A 241 -5.00 24.44 -5.17
C LYS A 241 -3.50 24.21 -5.00
N ASN A 242 -2.94 23.36 -5.86
CA ASN A 242 -1.51 23.12 -5.96
C ASN A 242 -1.16 22.82 -7.43
N LYS A 243 0.03 23.24 -7.88
CA LYS A 243 0.47 23.13 -9.28
C LYS A 243 0.58 21.67 -9.77
N TRP A 244 0.83 20.72 -8.85
CA TRP A 244 1.04 19.31 -9.16
C TRP A 244 -0.23 18.47 -9.12
N LEU A 245 -1.27 18.90 -8.38
CA LEU A 245 -2.51 18.13 -8.22
C LEU A 245 -3.17 17.71 -9.55
N PRO A 246 -3.28 18.57 -10.58
CA PRO A 246 -3.86 18.16 -11.87
C PRO A 246 -3.05 17.06 -12.55
N LYS A 247 -1.71 17.17 -12.52
CA LYS A 247 -0.81 16.17 -13.11
C LYS A 247 -0.92 14.84 -12.35
N LEU A 248 -0.88 14.89 -11.02
CA LEU A 248 -1.02 13.71 -10.17
C LEU A 248 -2.38 13.03 -10.34
N LYS A 249 -3.46 13.78 -10.57
CA LYS A 249 -4.81 13.23 -10.76
C LYS A 249 -4.94 12.49 -12.09
N ALA A 250 -4.20 12.90 -13.11
CA ALA A 250 -4.12 12.16 -14.37
C ALA A 250 -3.37 10.84 -14.19
N THR A 251 -2.34 10.82 -13.33
CA THR A 251 -1.48 9.65 -13.11
C THR A 251 -2.03 8.66 -12.09
N ALA A 252 -2.81 9.11 -11.09
CA ALA A 252 -3.19 8.28 -9.95
C ALA A 252 -4.61 8.57 -9.37
N ARG A 253 -5.17 7.56 -8.68
CA ARG A 253 -6.26 7.78 -7.71
C ARG A 253 -5.65 8.40 -6.44
N LEU A 254 -6.01 9.65 -6.15
CA LEU A 254 -5.40 10.49 -5.09
C LEU A 254 -6.29 10.67 -3.85
N ALA A 255 -5.65 10.75 -2.68
CA ALA A 255 -6.13 11.43 -1.49
C ALA A 255 -5.13 12.57 -1.12
N ALA A 256 -5.60 13.66 -0.51
CA ALA A 256 -4.76 14.82 -0.18
C ALA A 256 -4.66 15.00 1.35
N LEU A 257 -3.46 15.33 1.86
CA LEU A 257 -3.21 15.62 3.29
C LEU A 257 -2.43 16.93 3.47
N CYS A 258 -2.70 17.64 4.57
CA CYS A 258 -2.00 18.87 4.97
C CYS A 258 -0.80 18.55 5.87
N ARG A 259 0.29 19.32 5.77
CA ARG A 259 1.54 19.04 6.49
C ARG A 259 1.55 19.44 7.97
N ASP A 260 0.83 20.48 8.36
CA ASP A 260 0.69 20.91 9.74
C ASP A 260 -0.58 21.75 9.85
N SER A 261 -1.49 21.39 10.75
CA SER A 261 -2.59 22.27 11.14
C SER A 261 -2.57 22.39 12.67
N PRO A 262 -2.39 23.61 13.22
CA PRO A 262 -2.50 23.84 14.67
C PRO A 262 -3.96 23.83 15.17
N HIS A 263 -4.92 23.30 14.40
CA HIS A 263 -6.35 23.35 14.69
C HIS A 263 -7.03 22.00 14.94
N ASP A 264 -6.29 20.89 15.01
CA ASP A 264 -6.80 19.67 15.62
C ASP A 264 -6.44 19.65 17.12
N ARG A 265 -7.25 20.37 17.90
CA ARG A 265 -7.40 20.24 19.35
C ARG A 265 -8.87 20.02 19.69
#